data_AF-A0A0M2UUF7-F1
#
_entry.id   AF-A0A0M2UUF7-F1
#
_cell.length_a   1.000
_cell.length_b   1.000
_cell.length_c   1.000
_cell.angle_alpha   90.00
_cell.angle_beta   90.00
_cell.angle_gamma   90.00
#
_symmetry.space_group_name_H-M   'P 1'
#
loop_
_entity.id
_entity.type
_entity.pdbx_description
1 polymer ?
#
loop_
_entity_poly.entity_id
_entity_poly.type
_entity_poly.pdbx_seq_one_letter_code
_entity_poly.pdbx_strand_id
1 'polypeptide(L)' 'MTAPTVSATSPVSNETNVAVNGAITVTFSEAMDANTLTTATFSLTDGVTPVTGAVSYTGTTATFTPTG' A
#
# COMPACT_ATOMS: atom_id res chain seq x y z
N MET A 1 -10.72 6.72 21.52
CA MET A 1 -10.44 6.67 20.07
C MET A 1 -9.24 5.76 19.90
N THR A 2 -9.36 4.74 19.07
CA THR A 2 -8.23 3.89 18.65
C THR A 2 -7.54 4.57 17.47
N ALA A 3 -6.24 4.34 17.32
CA ALA A 3 -5.55 4.76 16.11
C ALA A 3 -5.78 3.71 15.01
N PRO A 4 -5.89 4.10 13.73
CA PRO A 4 -5.97 3.15 12.63
C PRO A 4 -4.74 2.25 12.61
N THR A 5 -4.99 0.95 12.52
CA THR A 5 -3.95 -0.07 12.36
C THR A 5 -4.08 -0.74 11.02
N VAL A 6 -3.00 -1.34 10.53
CA VAL A 6 -3.04 -2.17 9.34
C VAL A 6 -3.71 -3.49 9.71
N SER A 7 -4.89 -3.75 9.13
CA SER A 7 -5.64 -4.99 9.33
C SER A 7 -5.21 -6.08 8.37
N ALA A 8 -4.86 -5.73 7.13
CA ALA A 8 -4.41 -6.67 6.11
C ALA A 8 -3.55 -5.99 5.05
N THR A 9 -2.69 -6.76 4.42
CA THR A 9 -1.92 -6.36 3.23
C THR A 9 -2.06 -7.44 2.18
N SER A 10 -2.14 -7.05 0.91
CA SER A 10 -2.04 -7.96 -0.22
C SER A 10 -1.11 -7.31 -1.25
N PRO A 11 -0.03 -7.99 -1.67
CA PRO A 11 0.36 -9.36 -1.30
C PRO A 11 0.67 -9.52 0.19
N VAL A 12 0.46 -10.71 0.74
CA VAL A 12 0.85 -11.02 2.12
C VAL A 12 2.37 -11.10 2.24
N SER A 13 2.90 -10.92 3.46
CA SER A 13 4.33 -11.11 3.71
C SER A 13 4.80 -12.48 3.22
N ASN A 14 5.88 -12.51 2.44
CA ASN A 14 6.45 -13.73 1.85
C ASN A 14 5.56 -14.40 0.79
N GLU A 15 4.54 -13.72 0.27
CA GLU A 15 3.82 -14.22 -0.91
C GLU A 15 4.79 -14.35 -2.09
N THR A 16 4.71 -15.50 -2.77
CA THR A 16 5.52 -15.78 -3.96
C THR A 16 4.66 -15.65 -5.20
N ASN A 17 5.28 -15.46 -6.36
CA ASN A 17 4.57 -15.35 -7.64
C ASN A 17 3.65 -14.12 -7.75
N VAL A 18 3.95 -13.06 -7.01
CA VAL A 18 3.32 -11.74 -7.17
C VAL A 18 3.77 -11.14 -8.50
N ALA A 19 2.81 -10.63 -9.27
CA ALA A 19 3.13 -9.91 -10.50
C ALA A 19 4.01 -8.69 -10.20
N VAL A 20 5.04 -8.45 -11.01
CA VAL A 20 5.96 -7.30 -10.84
C VAL A 20 5.21 -5.96 -10.89
N ASN A 21 4.14 -5.90 -11.70
CA ASN A 21 3.21 -4.76 -11.79
C ASN A 21 1.93 -4.96 -10.99
N GLY A 22 1.95 -5.88 -10.03
CA GLY A 22 0.84 -6.15 -9.13
C GLY A 22 0.57 -4.95 -8.25
N ALA A 23 -0.71 -4.55 -8.15
CA ALA A 23 -1.11 -3.53 -7.21
C ALA A 23 -0.97 -4.07 -5.77
N ILE A 24 -0.37 -3.28 -4.90
CA ILE A 24 -0.28 -3.58 -3.47
C ILE A 24 -1.42 -2.88 -2.77
N THR A 25 -2.20 -3.61 -1.99
CA THR A 25 -3.32 -3.10 -1.20
C THR A 25 -3.04 -3.23 0.29
N VAL A 26 -3.49 -2.23 1.04
CA VAL A 26 -3.38 -2.15 2.49
C VAL A 26 -4.75 -1.79 3.03
N THR A 27 -5.31 -2.65 3.87
CA THR A 27 -6.62 -2.42 4.51
C THR A 27 -6.41 -2.00 5.96
N PHE A 28 -7.01 -0.88 6.33
CA PHE A 28 -6.95 -0.31 7.68
C PHE A 28 -8.15 -0.72 8.53
N SER A 29 -7.97 -0.75 9.85
CA SER A 29 -9.03 -1.04 10.82
C SER A 29 -10.15 0.00 10.84
N GLU A 30 -9.83 1.24 10.48
CA GLU A 30 -10.75 2.38 10.41
C GLU A 30 -10.30 3.36 9.30
N ALA A 31 -11.16 4.32 8.97
CA ALA A 31 -10.90 5.29 7.93
C ALA A 31 -9.70 6.19 8.30
N MET A 32 -8.73 6.27 7.39
CA MET A 32 -7.56 7.14 7.42
C MET A 32 -7.86 8.44 6.68
N ASP A 33 -7.11 9.49 6.98
CA ASP A 33 -7.11 10.71 6.16
C ASP A 33 -6.41 10.46 4.83
N ALA A 34 -7.17 10.54 3.73
CA ALA A 34 -6.66 10.33 2.38
C ALA A 34 -5.48 11.24 2.01
N ASN A 35 -5.40 12.45 2.60
CA ASN A 35 -4.31 13.39 2.32
C ASN A 35 -2.99 12.96 2.95
N THR A 36 -3.03 12.06 3.94
CA THR A 36 -1.82 11.52 4.59
C THR A 36 -1.25 10.30 3.86
N LEU A 37 -2.04 9.67 2.98
CA LEU A 37 -1.68 8.46 2.25
C LEU A 37 -1.07 8.83 0.89
N THR A 38 0.18 9.29 0.92
CA THR A 38 0.91 9.74 -0.26
C THR A 38 2.11 8.83 -0.53
N THR A 39 2.77 9.01 -1.67
CA THR A 39 4.04 8.32 -1.98
C THR A 39 5.19 8.67 -1.03
N ALA A 40 5.03 9.69 -0.18
CA ALA A 40 5.98 9.99 0.89
C ALA A 40 5.78 9.11 2.13
N THR A 41 4.55 8.62 2.36
CA THR A 41 4.22 7.73 3.49
C THR A 41 4.11 6.28 3.07
N PHE A 42 3.89 6.01 1.78
CA PHE A 42 3.93 4.68 1.16
C PHE A 42 5.14 4.57 0.24
N SER A 43 6.17 3.87 0.71
CA SER A 43 7.33 3.51 -0.09
C SER A 43 7.27 2.03 -0.46
N LEU A 44 7.52 1.74 -1.73
CA LEU A 44 7.76 0.38 -2.23
C LEU A 44 9.20 0.31 -2.71
N THR A 45 9.94 -0.73 -2.32
CA THR A 45 11.30 -0.99 -2.80
C THR A 45 11.42 -2.44 -3.24
N ASP A 46 12.22 -2.71 -4.27
CA ASP A 46 12.55 -4.06 -4.73
C ASP A 46 13.69 -4.72 -3.92
N GLY A 47 13.98 -4.16 -2.74
CA GLY A 47 15.12 -4.51 -1.90
C GLY A 47 16.28 -3.52 -1.99
N VAL A 48 16.41 -2.76 -3.08
CA VAL A 48 17.47 -1.74 -3.24
C VAL A 48 16.93 -0.46 -3.89
N THR A 49 16.10 -0.61 -4.92
CA THR A 49 15.57 0.48 -5.74
C THR A 49 14.15 0.85 -5.31
N PRO A 50 13.87 2.14 -5.04
CA PRO A 50 12.50 2.61 -4.90
C PRO A 50 11.70 2.39 -6.18
N VAL A 51 10.57 1.72 -6.06
CA VAL A 51 9.62 1.53 -7.15
C VAL A 51 8.69 2.74 -7.17
N THR A 52 8.63 3.41 -8.33
CA THR A 52 7.70 4.52 -8.53
C THR A 52 6.30 4.00 -8.82
N GLY A 53 5.29 4.72 -8.34
CA GLY A 53 3.90 4.32 -8.51
C GLY A 53 2.93 5.38 -8.01
N ALA A 54 1.64 5.08 -8.15
CA ALA A 54 0.55 5.91 -7.67
C ALA A 54 -0.13 5.27 -6.45
N VAL A 55 -0.44 6.08 -5.44
CA VAL A 55 -1.25 5.67 -4.29
C VAL A 55 -2.66 6.19 -4.48
N SER A 56 -3.64 5.31 -4.31
CA SER A 56 -5.06 5.66 -4.24
C SER A 56 -5.64 5.15 -2.92
N TYR A 57 -6.63 5.85 -2.39
CA TYR A 57 -7.31 5.47 -1.15
C TYR A 57 -8.81 5.51 -1.33
N THR A 58 -9.51 4.45 -0.90
CA THR A 58 -10.97 4.37 -1.01
C THR A 58 -11.54 3.60 0.17
N GLY A 59 -12.49 4.21 0.89
CA GLY A 59 -13.09 3.63 2.09
C GLY A 59 -12.06 3.46 3.20
N THR A 60 -11.56 2.24 3.39
CA THR A 60 -10.51 1.89 4.35
C THR A 60 -9.29 1.23 3.70
N THR A 61 -9.21 1.22 2.38
CA THR A 61 -8.18 0.49 1.63
C THR A 61 -7.32 1.46 0.82
N ALA A 62 -6.01 1.43 1.05
CA ALA A 62 -5.01 2.07 0.21
C ALA A 62 -4.51 1.09 -0.85
N THR A 63 -4.33 1.55 -2.07
CA THR A 63 -3.81 0.77 -3.20
C THR A 63 -2.64 1.51 -3.82
N PHE A 64 -1.46 0.90 -3.81
CA PHE A 64 -0.27 1.34 -4.50
C PHE A 64 -0.15 0.58 -5.83
N THR A 65 -0.15 1.30 -6.95
CA THR A 65 0.04 0.72 -8.28
C THR A 65 1.41 1.11 -8.82
N PRO A 66 2.34 0.16 -8.99
CA PRO A 66 3.63 0.40 -9.62
C PRO A 66 3.49 0.87 -11.08
N THR A 67 4.35 1.78 -11.53
CA THR A 67 4.38 2.30 -12.92
C THR A 67 5.56 1.76 -13.73
N GLY A 68 6.05 0.56 -13.39
CA GLY A 68 7.23 -0.09 -13.99
C GLY A 68 6.98 -0.79 -15.33
#